data_AF-A0A934KML0-F1
#
_entry.id   AF-A0A934KML0-F1
#
_cell.length_a   1.000
_cell.length_b   1.000
_cell.length_c   1.000
_cell.angle_alpha   90.00
_cell.angle_beta   90.00
_cell.angle_gamma   90.00
#
_symmetry.space_group_name_H-M   'P 1'
#
loop_
_entity.id
_entity.type
_entity.pdbx_description
1 polymer ?
#
loop_
_entity_poly.entity_id
_entity_poly.type
_entity_poly.pdbx_seq_one_letter_code
_entity_poly.pdbx_strand_id
1 'polypeptide(L)'
;MSRGVATSARARRPASASIAGADLLALAAAKPRPRRTPAPPRNRGVLREVIDTLDGTVQGVVERGRRGSLDDRDPAFIESQLRWLQPLADIYFRGEVRDIERIPARGPVLVVGNHSGGLATPDTWVFMVNFLRHFGTQRGAYALAHNVVMGLPLAGRWLRKVGTLPAHPDAARDALRRRAAVLVYPGGDEDVFRPWSERNRIRLAGRTGFIRLALQERVPVQPVVSIGGHETVFVASDGRRLARTLGLERFRLKALPLVIAPPWGISPGDLLLHVPLPAKITVQVGEPIDFHAQFGALDARDPEVLWACYHYVERRMQTILDTLAAERRLPLLG
;
A
#
# COMPACT_ATOMS: atom_id res chain seq x y z
N MET A 1 -6.78 -38.47 -72.36
CA MET A 1 -6.56 -38.55 -70.89
C MET A 1 -6.78 -37.17 -70.29
N SER A 2 -7.47 -37.11 -69.14
CA SER A 2 -7.70 -35.97 -68.22
C SER A 2 -8.57 -34.81 -68.74
N ARG A 3 -9.90 -34.82 -68.56
CA ARG A 3 -10.73 -34.40 -67.38
C ARG A 3 -10.58 -32.93 -66.98
N GLY A 4 -11.62 -32.15 -67.28
CA GLY A 4 -11.80 -30.78 -66.79
C GLY A 4 -12.75 -30.70 -65.59
N VAL A 5 -12.82 -29.51 -64.98
CA VAL A 5 -13.97 -28.97 -64.22
C VAL A 5 -13.87 -27.44 -64.27
N ALA A 6 -14.93 -26.79 -64.72
CA ALA A 6 -15.13 -25.35 -64.63
C ALA A 6 -16.55 -25.09 -64.11
N THR A 7 -16.70 -24.39 -62.99
CA THR A 7 -18.00 -23.88 -62.51
C THR A 7 -17.84 -22.60 -61.69
N SER A 8 -18.24 -21.48 -62.32
CA SER A 8 -19.16 -20.44 -61.83
C SER A 8 -19.30 -20.17 -60.32
N ALA A 9 -19.06 -18.92 -59.90
CA ALA A 9 -19.92 -18.21 -58.94
C ALA A 9 -19.74 -16.68 -59.04
N ARG A 10 -20.84 -15.97 -59.35
CA ARG A 10 -20.96 -14.50 -59.37
C ARG A 10 -21.77 -14.05 -58.14
N ALA A 11 -21.41 -12.86 -57.63
CA ALA A 11 -21.83 -12.27 -56.36
C ALA A 11 -23.35 -12.13 -56.11
N ARG A 12 -23.75 -12.24 -54.83
CA ARG A 12 -24.96 -11.63 -54.24
C ARG A 12 -24.68 -11.16 -52.80
N ARG A 13 -24.96 -9.88 -52.53
CA ARG A 13 -25.08 -9.29 -51.18
C ARG A 13 -26.40 -9.76 -50.53
N PRO A 14 -26.49 -9.90 -49.19
CA PRO A 14 -27.76 -9.82 -48.50
C PRO A 14 -27.97 -8.43 -47.86
N ALA A 15 -29.23 -8.01 -47.95
CA ALA A 15 -29.78 -6.76 -47.45
C ALA A 15 -30.20 -6.87 -45.97
N SER A 16 -30.28 -5.71 -45.33
CA SER A 16 -30.90 -5.43 -44.04
C SER A 16 -32.39 -5.76 -44.02
N ALA A 17 -32.87 -6.38 -42.94
CA ALA A 17 -34.30 -6.46 -42.63
C ALA A 17 -34.54 -6.19 -41.14
N SER A 18 -35.25 -5.08 -40.91
CA SER A 18 -35.92 -4.65 -39.70
C SER A 18 -36.93 -5.70 -39.23
N ILE A 19 -36.92 -6.05 -37.95
CA ILE A 19 -38.08 -6.72 -37.32
C ILE A 19 -38.93 -5.63 -36.68
N ALA A 20 -40.03 -5.35 -37.37
CA ALA A 20 -41.10 -4.47 -36.97
C ALA A 20 -41.97 -5.11 -35.89
N GLY A 21 -42.67 -4.25 -35.15
CA GLY A 21 -43.58 -4.61 -34.06
C GLY A 21 -44.66 -5.62 -34.47
N ALA A 22 -44.57 -6.80 -33.86
CA ALA A 22 -45.68 -7.74 -33.71
C ALA A 22 -45.53 -8.70 -32.51
N ASP A 23 -44.39 -8.72 -31.80
CA ASP A 23 -44.15 -9.67 -30.69
C ASP A 23 -44.42 -9.12 -29.28
N LEU A 24 -45.03 -7.93 -29.15
CA LEU A 24 -45.33 -7.33 -27.84
C LEU A 24 -46.69 -7.75 -27.25
N LEU A 25 -47.48 -8.58 -27.94
CA LEU A 25 -48.84 -8.98 -27.52
C LEU A 25 -49.01 -10.47 -27.16
N ALA A 26 -47.92 -11.26 -27.17
CA ALA A 26 -47.96 -12.68 -26.78
C ALA A 26 -47.45 -12.97 -25.35
N LEU A 27 -46.99 -11.96 -24.61
CA LEU A 27 -46.50 -12.11 -23.22
C LEU A 27 -47.53 -11.70 -22.14
N ALA A 28 -48.75 -11.29 -22.53
CA ALA A 28 -49.77 -10.78 -21.61
C ALA A 28 -50.83 -11.82 -21.15
N ALA A 29 -50.58 -13.12 -21.31
CA ALA A 29 -51.53 -14.16 -20.89
C ALA A 29 -50.84 -15.36 -20.22
N ALA A 30 -50.28 -15.16 -19.02
CA ALA A 30 -49.85 -16.25 -18.15
C ALA A 30 -50.46 -16.09 -16.74
N LYS A 31 -51.27 -17.07 -16.33
CA LYS A 31 -51.97 -17.15 -15.03
C LYS A 31 -50.99 -17.16 -13.84
N PRO A 32 -51.38 -16.63 -12.66
CA PRO A 32 -50.52 -16.60 -11.48
C PRO A 32 -50.22 -18.01 -10.96
N ARG A 33 -48.94 -18.31 -10.73
CA ARG A 33 -48.47 -19.54 -10.05
C ARG A 33 -48.75 -19.44 -8.53
N PRO A 34 -49.08 -20.55 -7.84
CA PRO A 34 -49.33 -20.53 -6.41
C PRO A 34 -48.07 -20.17 -5.61
N ARG A 35 -48.25 -19.38 -4.54
CA ARG A 35 -47.23 -19.03 -3.55
C ARG A 35 -46.65 -20.32 -2.95
N ARG A 36 -45.38 -20.62 -3.24
CA ARG A 36 -44.61 -21.60 -2.47
C ARG A 36 -44.35 -21.03 -1.08
N THR A 37 -44.83 -21.72 -0.07
CA THR A 37 -44.42 -21.53 1.33
C THR A 37 -42.90 -21.68 1.45
N PRO A 38 -42.21 -20.84 2.24
CA PRO A 38 -40.78 -20.99 2.44
C PRO A 38 -40.51 -22.30 3.19
N ALA A 39 -39.63 -23.14 2.64
CA ALA A 39 -39.09 -24.29 3.36
C ALA A 39 -38.34 -23.81 4.61
N PRO A 40 -38.33 -24.57 5.72
CA PRO A 40 -37.60 -24.19 6.92
C PRO A 40 -36.10 -24.06 6.60
N PRO A 41 -35.38 -23.12 7.23
CA PRO A 41 -34.00 -22.84 6.87
C PRO A 41 -33.11 -24.04 7.19
N ARG A 42 -32.60 -24.69 6.13
CA ARG A 42 -31.46 -25.60 6.22
C ARG A 42 -30.25 -24.82 6.74
N ASN A 43 -29.78 -25.21 7.93
CA ASN A 43 -28.48 -24.95 8.55
C ASN A 43 -27.55 -23.96 7.81
N ARG A 44 -27.85 -22.67 7.91
CA ARG A 44 -27.04 -21.54 7.38
C ARG A 44 -26.29 -20.78 8.50
N GLY A 45 -26.20 -21.36 9.69
CA GLY A 45 -26.18 -20.61 10.95
C GLY A 45 -24.90 -20.62 11.78
N VAL A 46 -23.72 -20.93 11.24
CA VAL A 46 -22.48 -20.81 12.06
C VAL A 46 -21.40 -20.06 11.30
N LEU A 47 -21.06 -20.49 10.08
CA LEU A 47 -20.03 -19.83 9.28
C LEU A 47 -20.40 -18.37 8.96
N ARG A 48 -21.68 -18.10 8.67
CA ARG A 48 -22.16 -16.74 8.39
C ARG A 48 -22.19 -15.87 9.64
N GLU A 49 -22.56 -16.43 10.79
CA GLU A 49 -22.57 -15.69 12.07
C GLU A 49 -21.14 -15.38 12.54
N VAL A 50 -20.20 -16.31 12.37
CA VAL A 50 -18.77 -16.07 12.61
C VAL A 50 -18.23 -14.98 11.68
N ILE A 51 -18.59 -15.02 10.40
CA ILE A 51 -18.23 -13.96 9.45
C ILE A 51 -18.85 -12.64 9.90
N ASP A 52 -20.15 -12.55 10.13
CA ASP A 52 -20.84 -11.30 10.50
C ASP A 52 -20.30 -10.70 11.82
N THR A 53 -19.90 -11.56 12.78
CA THR A 53 -19.27 -11.14 14.04
C THR A 53 -17.85 -10.59 13.82
N LEU A 54 -17.05 -11.27 12.99
CA LEU A 54 -15.73 -10.78 12.58
C LEU A 54 -15.86 -9.46 11.81
N ASP A 55 -16.85 -9.34 10.93
CA ASP A 55 -17.14 -8.14 10.13
C ASP A 55 -17.42 -6.94 11.03
N GLY A 56 -18.33 -7.08 12.00
CA GLY A 56 -18.65 -6.01 12.95
C GLY A 56 -17.45 -5.60 13.81
N THR A 57 -16.63 -6.56 14.21
CA THR A 57 -15.41 -6.31 15.00
C THR A 57 -14.37 -5.55 14.18
N VAL A 58 -14.11 -5.97 12.94
CA VAL A 58 -13.17 -5.31 12.03
C VAL A 58 -13.65 -3.90 11.68
N GLN A 59 -14.94 -3.71 11.41
CA GLN A 59 -15.51 -2.39 11.16
C GLN A 59 -15.32 -1.46 12.36
N GLY A 60 -15.62 -1.92 13.58
CA GLY A 60 -15.41 -1.12 14.79
C GLY A 60 -13.94 -0.75 15.03
N VAL A 61 -12.99 -1.64 14.70
CA VAL A 61 -11.55 -1.33 14.74
C VAL A 61 -11.20 -0.28 13.68
N VAL A 62 -11.66 -0.44 12.44
CA VAL A 62 -11.41 0.51 11.35
C VAL A 62 -11.95 1.90 11.69
N GLU A 63 -13.16 2.00 12.22
CA GLU A 63 -13.77 3.28 12.62
C GLU A 63 -12.98 4.00 13.70
N ARG A 64 -12.51 3.28 14.73
CA ARG A 64 -11.58 3.85 15.72
C ARG A 64 -10.28 4.31 15.06
N GLY A 65 -9.78 3.55 14.09
CA GLY A 65 -8.58 3.87 13.34
C GLY A 65 -8.69 5.17 12.55
N ARG A 66 -9.88 5.56 12.10
CA ARG A 66 -10.12 6.81 11.35
C ARG A 66 -10.02 8.08 12.20
N ARG A 67 -10.06 7.98 13.53
CA ARG A 67 -9.98 9.13 14.44
C ARG A 67 -8.52 9.51 14.65
N GLY A 68 -8.06 10.66 14.19
CA GLY A 68 -6.72 11.15 14.49
C GLY A 68 -6.54 12.60 14.07
N SER A 69 -5.85 13.38 14.90
CA SER A 69 -5.49 14.77 14.63
C SER A 69 -3.99 14.89 14.45
N LEU A 70 -3.57 15.90 13.69
CA LEU A 70 -2.17 16.32 13.61
C LEU A 70 -1.63 16.76 14.99
N ASP A 71 -2.53 17.19 15.88
CA ASP A 71 -2.24 17.65 17.23
C ASP A 71 -2.03 16.49 18.23
N ASP A 72 -2.31 15.24 17.83
CA ASP A 72 -2.05 14.08 18.68
C ASP A 72 -0.55 13.77 18.82
N ARG A 73 0.28 14.31 17.93
CA ARG A 73 1.74 14.12 17.91
C ARG A 73 2.38 14.84 19.09
N ASP A 74 3.19 14.11 19.86
CA ASP A 74 3.79 14.59 21.11
C ASP A 74 5.33 14.53 21.01
N PRO A 75 6.01 15.67 20.78
CA PRO A 75 7.47 15.73 20.65
C PRO A 75 8.24 15.21 21.87
N ALA A 76 7.75 15.49 23.08
CA ALA A 76 8.39 15.05 24.32
C ALA A 76 8.25 13.53 24.50
N PHE A 77 7.08 12.99 24.15
CA PHE A 77 6.90 11.56 24.09
C PHE A 77 7.82 10.91 23.06
N ILE A 78 7.93 11.46 21.85
CA ILE A 78 8.84 10.96 20.82
C ILE A 78 10.28 10.92 21.33
N GLU A 79 10.76 12.00 21.95
CA GLU A 79 12.10 12.06 22.54
C GLU A 79 12.32 10.95 23.58
N SER A 80 11.32 10.71 24.44
CA SER A 80 11.34 9.61 25.41
C SER A 80 11.34 8.21 24.77
N GLN A 81 10.83 8.05 23.54
CA GLN A 81 10.85 6.78 22.82
C GLN A 81 12.19 6.57 22.09
N LEU A 82 12.79 7.64 21.56
CA LEU A 82 14.05 7.58 20.80
C LEU A 82 15.18 6.90 21.60
N ARG A 83 15.27 7.13 22.92
CA ARG A 83 16.25 6.47 23.80
C ARG A 83 16.18 4.94 23.76
N TRP A 84 15.02 4.35 23.45
CA TRP A 84 14.79 2.91 23.41
C TRP A 84 14.80 2.37 21.98
N LEU A 85 14.26 3.14 21.04
CA LEU A 85 14.19 2.76 19.63
C LEU A 85 15.55 2.90 18.93
N GLN A 86 16.42 3.80 19.38
CA GLN A 86 17.71 4.02 18.77
C GLN A 86 18.64 2.80 18.87
N PRO A 87 18.86 2.15 20.03
CA PRO A 87 19.67 0.93 20.08
C PRO A 87 19.11 -0.18 19.18
N LEU A 88 17.78 -0.28 19.06
CA LEU A 88 17.14 -1.23 18.16
C LEU A 88 17.47 -0.93 16.68
N ALA A 89 17.37 0.34 16.27
CA ALA A 89 17.75 0.76 14.93
C ALA A 89 19.25 0.57 14.66
N ASP A 90 20.11 1.08 15.54
CA ASP A 90 21.56 1.17 15.32
C ASP A 90 22.26 -0.19 15.49
N ILE A 91 21.83 -1.02 16.45
CA ILE A 91 22.53 -2.27 16.81
C ILE A 91 21.83 -3.50 16.25
N TYR A 92 20.54 -3.67 16.55
CA TYR A 92 19.79 -4.88 16.17
C TYR A 92 19.58 -4.94 14.65
N PHE A 93 19.17 -3.82 14.05
CA PHE A 93 18.97 -3.70 12.61
C PHE A 93 20.18 -3.12 11.86
N ARG A 94 21.28 -2.80 12.55
CA ARG A 94 22.50 -2.19 11.94
C ARG A 94 22.15 -1.06 10.96
N GLY A 95 21.15 -0.28 11.36
CA GLY A 95 20.43 0.66 10.51
C GLY A 95 21.34 1.77 10.00
N GLU A 96 21.30 2.01 8.70
CA GLU A 96 22.09 3.06 8.06
C GLU A 96 21.16 3.89 7.19
N VAL A 97 21.15 5.21 7.40
CA VAL A 97 20.42 6.15 6.54
C VAL A 97 21.43 7.07 5.88
N ARG A 98 21.53 6.97 4.55
CA ARG A 98 22.46 7.74 3.73
C ARG A 98 21.77 8.97 3.13
N ASP A 99 22.54 10.04 3.02
CA ASP A 99 22.17 11.31 2.38
C ASP A 99 20.89 11.96 2.96
N ILE A 100 20.69 11.83 4.28
CA ILE A 100 19.50 12.34 4.96
C ILE A 100 19.34 13.87 4.86
N GLU A 101 20.45 14.57 4.69
CA GLU A 101 20.54 16.01 4.48
C GLU A 101 19.94 16.48 3.15
N ARG A 102 19.69 15.57 2.18
CA ARG A 102 18.92 15.90 0.97
C ARG A 102 17.47 16.26 1.26
N ILE A 103 16.93 15.78 2.38
CA ILE A 103 15.57 16.12 2.77
C ILE A 103 15.53 17.59 3.21
N PRO A 104 14.59 18.42 2.70
CA PRO A 104 14.47 19.80 3.12
C PRO A 104 14.31 19.95 4.65
N ALA A 105 15.27 20.62 5.28
CA ALA A 105 15.30 20.84 6.72
C ALA A 105 14.05 21.57 7.24
N ARG A 106 13.40 22.37 6.39
CA ARG A 106 12.16 23.10 6.68
C ARG A 106 11.23 23.04 5.47
N GLY A 107 9.94 23.30 5.73
CA GLY A 107 8.91 23.34 4.69
C GLY A 107 8.26 21.98 4.42
N PRO A 108 7.22 21.94 3.58
CA PRO A 108 6.56 20.68 3.27
C PRO A 108 7.39 19.79 2.35
N VAL A 109 7.33 18.48 2.57
CA VAL A 109 7.96 17.49 1.69
C VAL A 109 7.15 16.19 1.74
N LEU A 110 6.88 15.60 0.57
CA LEU A 110 6.25 14.30 0.48
C LEU A 110 7.33 13.23 0.32
N VAL A 111 7.65 12.57 1.43
CA VAL A 111 8.62 11.47 1.48
C VAL A 111 7.94 10.20 0.97
N VAL A 112 8.46 9.63 -0.13
CA VAL A 112 7.90 8.46 -0.79
C VAL A 112 8.88 7.31 -0.67
N GLY A 113 8.48 6.26 0.04
CA GLY A 113 9.32 5.09 0.23
C GLY A 113 8.74 3.79 -0.30
N ASN A 114 9.60 2.79 -0.42
CA ASN A 114 9.18 1.39 -0.48
C ASN A 114 9.09 0.82 0.94
N HIS A 115 8.16 -0.09 1.14
CA HIS A 115 7.84 -0.70 2.42
C HIS A 115 8.19 -2.18 2.42
N SER A 116 8.74 -2.66 3.52
CA SER A 116 9.25 -4.02 3.66
C SER A 116 9.15 -4.49 5.11
N GLY A 117 9.16 -5.81 5.31
CA GLY A 117 9.30 -6.38 6.65
C GLY A 117 7.98 -6.65 7.38
N GLY A 118 6.88 -6.83 6.63
CA GLY A 118 5.57 -7.18 7.19
C GLY A 118 5.03 -6.12 8.16
N LEU A 119 4.23 -6.52 9.15
CA LEU A 119 3.62 -5.59 10.11
C LEU A 119 4.63 -4.91 11.04
N ALA A 120 5.81 -5.51 11.22
CA ALA A 120 6.84 -4.95 12.07
C ALA A 120 7.55 -3.74 11.46
N THR A 121 7.61 -3.65 10.13
CA THR A 121 8.07 -2.46 9.37
C THR A 121 9.39 -1.84 9.85
N PRO A 122 10.47 -2.63 10.03
CA PRO A 122 11.71 -2.15 10.63
C PRO A 122 12.41 -1.07 9.77
N ASP A 123 12.15 -1.04 8.46
CA ASP A 123 12.62 0.02 7.57
C ASP A 123 12.08 1.42 7.95
N THR A 124 10.81 1.48 8.31
CA THR A 124 10.11 2.71 8.71
C THR A 124 10.66 3.19 10.03
N TRP A 125 10.92 2.28 10.98
CA TRP A 125 11.53 2.62 12.27
C TRP A 125 12.93 3.17 12.10
N VAL A 126 13.79 2.47 11.35
CA VAL A 126 15.17 2.92 11.08
C VAL A 126 15.17 4.30 10.44
N PHE A 127 14.32 4.53 9.43
CA PHE A 127 14.23 5.83 8.78
C PHE A 127 13.72 6.92 9.74
N MET A 128 12.60 6.71 10.41
CA MET A 128 11.97 7.73 11.27
C MET A 128 12.83 8.09 12.49
N VAL A 129 13.51 7.11 13.11
CA VAL A 129 14.45 7.37 14.20
C VAL A 129 15.58 8.27 13.73
N ASN A 130 16.19 7.97 12.58
CA ASN A 130 17.29 8.78 12.03
C ASN A 130 16.80 10.17 11.57
N PHE A 131 15.61 10.25 10.97
CA PHE A 131 14.98 11.52 10.62
C PHE A 131 14.82 12.42 11.85
N LEU A 132 14.24 11.89 12.93
CA LEU A 132 13.98 12.66 14.15
C LEU A 132 15.27 13.04 14.89
N ARG A 133 16.31 12.21 14.82
CA ARG A 133 17.64 12.56 15.35
C ARG A 133 18.29 13.69 14.56
N HIS A 134 18.15 13.69 13.24
CA HIS A 134 18.77 14.69 12.38
C HIS A 134 18.03 16.03 12.40
N PHE A 135 16.69 16.02 12.27
CA PHE A 135 15.89 17.25 12.18
C PHE A 135 15.26 17.70 13.51
N GLY A 136 15.36 16.88 14.56
CA GLY A 136 14.76 17.13 15.87
C GLY A 136 13.27 16.76 15.95
N THR A 137 12.79 16.48 17.17
CA THR A 137 11.39 16.07 17.42
C THR A 137 10.36 17.17 17.18
N GLN A 138 10.80 18.43 17.11
CA GLN A 138 9.94 19.57 16.77
C GLN A 138 9.64 19.66 15.27
N ARG A 139 10.45 19.03 14.41
CA ARG A 139 10.15 18.92 13.00
C ARG A 139 8.91 18.05 12.80
N GLY A 140 7.81 18.67 12.39
CA GLY A 140 6.59 17.94 12.05
C GLY A 140 6.88 16.88 10.99
N ALA A 141 6.69 15.61 11.37
CA ALA A 141 6.90 14.45 10.52
C ALA A 141 5.78 13.45 10.81
N TYR A 142 5.05 13.08 9.76
CA TYR A 142 3.88 12.22 9.88
C TYR A 142 3.95 11.06 8.90
N ALA A 143 3.73 9.84 9.38
CA ALA A 143 3.65 8.65 8.54
C ALA A 143 2.19 8.23 8.34
N LEU A 144 1.81 7.76 7.16
CA LEU A 144 0.47 7.23 6.93
C LEU A 144 0.43 5.72 7.15
N ALA A 145 -0.45 5.26 8.04
CA ALA A 145 -0.64 3.83 8.31
C ALA A 145 -2.08 3.37 8.05
N HIS A 146 -2.23 2.06 7.80
CA HIS A 146 -3.54 1.46 7.58
C HIS A 146 -4.42 1.59 8.84
N ASN A 147 -5.68 1.99 8.63
CA ASN A 147 -6.71 2.14 9.66
C ASN A 147 -6.85 0.95 10.63
N VAL A 148 -6.55 -0.30 10.21
CA VAL A 148 -6.65 -1.47 11.10
C VAL A 148 -5.64 -1.37 12.25
N VAL A 149 -4.37 -1.07 11.94
CA VAL A 149 -3.32 -0.90 12.95
C VAL A 149 -3.61 0.33 13.82
N MET A 150 -4.10 1.41 13.22
CA MET A 150 -4.51 2.62 13.93
C MET A 150 -5.71 2.40 14.86
N GLY A 151 -6.51 1.36 14.63
CA GLY A 151 -7.69 1.01 15.41
C GLY A 151 -7.41 0.19 16.68
N LEU A 152 -6.19 -0.33 16.81
CA LEU A 152 -5.75 -1.11 17.97
C LEU A 152 -5.62 -0.19 19.21
N PRO A 153 -6.20 -0.53 20.38
CA PRO A 153 -6.32 0.40 21.50
C PRO A 153 -4.99 0.96 22.04
N LEU A 154 -3.96 0.12 22.16
CA LEU A 154 -2.65 0.53 22.67
C LEU A 154 -1.73 1.01 21.54
N ALA A 155 -1.57 0.18 20.51
CA ALA A 155 -0.71 0.50 19.37
C ALA A 155 -1.19 1.77 18.63
N GLY A 156 -2.49 1.93 18.39
CA GLY A 156 -3.03 3.12 17.73
C GLY A 156 -2.84 4.41 18.52
N ARG A 157 -2.95 4.38 19.85
CA ARG A 157 -2.64 5.55 20.70
C ARG A 157 -1.16 5.91 20.64
N TRP A 158 -0.30 4.91 20.72
CA TRP A 158 1.15 5.11 20.64
C TRP A 158 1.56 5.64 19.26
N LEU A 159 1.02 5.06 18.18
CA LEU A 159 1.25 5.47 16.79
C LEU A 159 0.84 6.93 16.56
N ARG A 160 -0.33 7.36 17.05
CA ARG A 160 -0.75 8.77 16.96
C ARG A 160 0.25 9.72 17.64
N LYS A 161 0.72 9.38 18.84
CA LYS A 161 1.71 10.19 19.57
C LYS A 161 3.04 10.34 18.84
N VAL A 162 3.49 9.29 18.13
CA VAL A 162 4.72 9.36 17.33
C VAL A 162 4.54 9.99 15.95
N GLY A 163 3.33 10.47 15.62
CA GLY A 163 3.04 11.18 14.38
C GLY A 163 2.44 10.32 13.27
N THR A 164 1.97 9.11 13.56
CA THR A 164 1.31 8.29 12.55
C THR A 164 -0.16 8.72 12.39
N LEU A 165 -0.57 8.98 11.15
CA LEU A 165 -1.92 9.36 10.79
C LEU A 165 -2.64 8.20 10.09
N PRO A 166 -3.98 8.14 10.18
CA PRO A 166 -4.77 7.25 9.34
C PRO A 166 -4.50 7.54 7.87
N ALA A 167 -4.37 6.50 7.05
CA ALA A 167 -4.15 6.64 5.61
C ALA A 167 -5.37 7.26 4.90
N HIS A 168 -5.43 8.59 4.90
CA HIS A 168 -6.43 9.41 4.20
C HIS A 168 -5.74 10.54 3.43
N PRO A 169 -6.14 10.82 2.18
CA PRO A 169 -5.55 11.92 1.40
C PRO A 169 -5.61 13.28 2.11
N ASP A 170 -6.71 13.56 2.82
CA ASP A 170 -6.89 14.83 3.52
C ASP A 170 -5.92 15.00 4.70
N ALA A 171 -5.65 13.93 5.46
CA ALA A 171 -4.69 13.97 6.55
C ALA A 171 -3.27 14.30 6.06
N ALA A 172 -2.88 13.70 4.93
CA ALA A 172 -1.60 13.99 4.28
C ALA A 172 -1.54 15.43 3.77
N ARG A 173 -2.62 15.92 3.15
CA ARG A 173 -2.76 17.29 2.68
C ARG A 173 -2.63 18.31 3.81
N ASP A 174 -3.35 18.09 4.91
CA ASP A 174 -3.34 19.00 6.05
C ASP A 174 -1.96 19.03 6.72
N ALA A 175 -1.28 17.89 6.84
CA ALA A 175 0.09 17.83 7.33
C ALA A 175 1.06 18.63 6.44
N LEU A 176 0.99 18.46 5.12
CA LEU A 176 1.80 19.25 4.18
C LEU A 176 1.50 20.75 4.29
N ARG A 177 0.23 21.14 4.42
CA ARG A 177 -0.15 22.56 4.60
C ARG A 177 0.35 23.16 5.90
N ARG A 178 0.51 22.34 6.96
CA ARG A 178 1.22 22.71 8.19
C ARG A 178 2.76 22.70 8.04
N ARG A 179 3.26 22.64 6.81
CA ARG A 179 4.68 22.62 6.45
C ARG A 179 5.45 21.42 7.02
N ALA A 180 4.77 20.29 7.26
CA ALA A 180 5.38 19.07 7.78
C ALA A 180 5.96 18.17 6.67
N ALA A 181 6.85 17.26 7.07
CA ALA A 181 7.23 16.12 6.23
C ALA A 181 6.14 15.03 6.34
N VAL A 182 5.75 14.45 5.22
CA VAL A 182 4.77 13.35 5.18
C VAL A 182 5.37 12.13 4.51
N LEU A 183 5.47 11.03 5.25
CA LEU A 183 5.96 9.75 4.78
C LEU A 183 4.79 8.88 4.29
N VAL A 184 4.89 8.43 3.04
CA VAL A 184 3.91 7.56 2.41
C VAL A 184 4.59 6.36 1.75
N TYR A 185 3.88 5.23 1.79
CA TYR A 185 4.23 4.01 1.08
C TYR A 185 3.13 3.71 0.07
N PRO A 186 3.21 4.22 -1.19
CA PRO A 186 2.13 4.07 -2.17
C PRO A 186 1.77 2.61 -2.45
N GLY A 187 2.77 1.74 -2.36
CA GLY A 187 2.64 0.30 -2.52
C GLY A 187 1.80 -0.42 -1.45
N GLY A 188 1.66 0.16 -0.25
CA GLY A 188 0.83 -0.36 0.84
C GLY A 188 1.06 -1.85 1.10
N ASP A 189 -0.03 -2.60 1.31
CA ASP A 189 0.01 -4.04 1.60
C ASP A 189 0.66 -4.88 0.50
N GLU A 190 0.58 -4.45 -0.77
CA GLU A 190 1.18 -5.18 -1.89
C GLU A 190 2.70 -5.06 -1.92
N ASP A 191 3.22 -3.99 -1.31
CA ASP A 191 4.64 -3.69 -1.19
C ASP A 191 5.18 -4.30 0.11
N VAL A 192 4.58 -4.00 1.27
CA VAL A 192 5.09 -4.49 2.56
C VAL A 192 5.17 -6.02 2.65
N PHE A 193 4.29 -6.73 1.91
CA PHE A 193 4.26 -8.19 1.80
C PHE A 193 4.69 -8.70 0.42
N ARG A 194 5.63 -8.02 -0.24
CA ARG A 194 6.25 -8.59 -1.46
C ARG A 194 6.87 -9.95 -1.12
N PRO A 195 6.66 -10.97 -1.98
CA PRO A 195 7.34 -12.24 -1.81
C PRO A 195 8.85 -12.02 -1.80
N TRP A 196 9.60 -12.86 -1.08
CA TRP A 196 11.06 -12.76 -0.98
C TRP A 196 11.75 -12.70 -2.34
N SER A 197 11.24 -13.43 -3.34
CA SER A 197 11.75 -13.39 -4.72
C SER A 197 11.68 -12.00 -5.37
N GLU A 198 10.78 -11.13 -4.91
CA GLU A 198 10.56 -9.77 -5.39
C GLU A 198 11.12 -8.70 -4.42
N ARG A 199 11.95 -9.08 -3.45
CA ARG A 199 12.50 -8.17 -2.42
C ARG A 199 13.26 -6.97 -2.99
N ASN A 200 13.89 -7.12 -4.16
CA ASN A 200 14.66 -6.07 -4.84
C ASN A 200 13.85 -5.35 -5.95
N ARG A 201 12.52 -5.33 -5.83
CA ARG A 201 11.62 -4.63 -6.75
C ARG A 201 10.85 -3.55 -6.03
N ILE A 202 10.81 -2.36 -6.61
CA ILE A 202 9.91 -1.28 -6.20
C ILE A 202 8.51 -1.61 -6.69
N ARG A 203 7.51 -1.55 -5.79
CA ARG A 203 6.11 -1.78 -6.14
C ARG A 203 5.24 -0.68 -5.56
N LEU A 204 4.99 0.37 -6.33
CA LEU A 204 4.05 1.44 -5.95
C LEU A 204 2.58 1.07 -6.28
N ALA A 205 2.33 -0.16 -6.75
CA ALA A 205 1.01 -0.77 -6.97
C ALA A 205 0.06 0.03 -7.86
N GLY A 206 0.58 0.81 -8.81
CA GLY A 206 -0.22 1.63 -9.73
C GLY A 206 -1.01 2.74 -9.04
N ARG A 207 -0.67 3.11 -7.79
CA ARG A 207 -1.40 4.11 -7.02
C ARG A 207 -0.82 5.48 -7.25
N THR A 208 -1.47 6.27 -8.10
CA THR A 208 -1.02 7.64 -8.48
C THR A 208 -1.44 8.74 -7.50
N GLY A 209 -2.13 8.41 -6.41
CA GLY A 209 -2.66 9.39 -5.45
C GLY A 209 -1.59 10.28 -4.80
N PHE A 210 -0.39 9.74 -4.55
CA PHE A 210 0.72 10.50 -3.98
C PHE A 210 1.29 11.52 -4.98
N ILE A 211 1.36 11.19 -6.27
CA ILE A 211 1.73 12.13 -7.34
C ILE A 211 0.70 13.26 -7.42
N ARG A 212 -0.59 12.91 -7.44
CA ARG A 212 -1.66 13.91 -7.45
C ARG A 212 -1.54 14.86 -6.26
N LEU A 213 -1.27 14.33 -5.07
CA LEU A 213 -1.07 15.14 -3.87
C LEU A 213 0.14 16.07 -4.01
N ALA A 214 1.28 15.56 -4.46
CA ALA A 214 2.50 16.35 -4.67
C ALA A 214 2.28 17.50 -5.67
N LEU A 215 1.62 17.23 -6.80
CA LEU A 215 1.33 18.22 -7.83
C LEU A 215 0.33 19.29 -7.34
N GLN A 216 -0.71 18.89 -6.59
CA GLN A 216 -1.73 19.80 -6.07
C GLN A 216 -1.18 20.72 -4.98
N GLU A 217 -0.41 20.18 -4.05
CA GLU A 217 0.17 20.96 -2.95
C GLU A 217 1.49 21.63 -3.32
N ARG A 218 2.00 21.39 -4.55
CA ARG A 218 3.26 21.93 -5.08
C ARG A 218 4.43 21.67 -4.14
N VAL A 219 4.57 20.41 -3.72
CA VAL A 219 5.62 19.96 -2.81
C VAL A 219 6.56 18.99 -3.52
N PRO A 220 7.86 18.98 -3.15
CA PRO A 220 8.79 18.01 -3.70
C PRO A 220 8.43 16.59 -3.23
N VAL A 221 8.56 15.64 -4.15
CA VAL A 221 8.61 14.21 -3.83
C VAL A 221 10.05 13.86 -3.44
N GLN A 222 10.23 13.30 -2.25
CA GLN A 222 11.52 12.88 -1.73
C GLN A 222 11.59 11.35 -1.72
N PRO A 223 12.28 10.71 -2.70
CA PRO A 223 12.45 9.27 -2.72
C PRO A 223 13.29 8.80 -1.52
N VAL A 224 12.80 7.78 -0.81
CA VAL A 224 13.52 7.13 0.29
C VAL A 224 13.44 5.63 0.08
N VAL A 225 14.55 5.02 -0.31
CA VAL A 225 14.58 3.62 -0.72
C VAL A 225 15.27 2.79 0.34
N SER A 226 14.59 1.75 0.81
CA SER A 226 15.09 0.83 1.84
C SER A 226 15.34 -0.56 1.28
N ILE A 227 16.44 -1.19 1.73
CA ILE A 227 16.75 -2.60 1.51
C ILE A 227 17.08 -3.29 2.84
N GLY A 228 16.88 -4.60 2.92
CA GLY A 228 17.16 -5.41 4.11
C GLY A 228 15.93 -5.65 4.99
N GLY A 229 14.87 -4.84 4.88
CA GLY A 229 13.62 -5.08 5.62
C GLY A 229 12.95 -6.42 5.29
N HIS A 230 13.07 -6.92 4.05
CA HIS A 230 12.61 -8.28 3.72
C HIS A 230 13.43 -9.35 4.42
N GLU A 231 14.66 -9.07 4.82
CA GLU A 231 15.53 -10.05 5.46
C GLU A 231 15.17 -10.27 6.93
N THR A 232 14.34 -9.41 7.50
CA THR A 232 13.82 -9.59 8.85
C THR A 232 12.67 -10.61 8.90
N VAL A 233 12.12 -10.99 7.75
CA VAL A 233 10.95 -11.88 7.66
C VAL A 233 10.82 -12.52 6.28
N PHE A 234 10.69 -13.84 6.23
CA PHE A 234 10.56 -14.52 4.94
C PHE A 234 9.10 -14.53 4.47
N VAL A 235 8.75 -13.63 3.55
CA VAL A 235 7.43 -13.63 2.92
C VAL A 235 7.43 -14.64 1.77
N ALA A 236 6.81 -15.79 1.97
CA ALA A 236 6.74 -16.86 0.97
C ALA A 236 5.76 -16.52 -0.17
N SER A 237 4.69 -15.79 0.13
CA SER A 237 3.68 -15.39 -0.85
C SER A 237 2.93 -14.14 -0.39
N ASP A 238 2.51 -13.30 -1.34
CA ASP A 238 1.65 -12.14 -1.09
C ASP A 238 0.21 -12.54 -0.74
N GLY A 239 -0.17 -13.80 -0.98
CA GLY A 239 -1.49 -14.32 -0.63
C GLY A 239 -2.67 -13.63 -1.32
N ARG A 240 -2.47 -12.86 -2.40
CA ARG A 240 -3.56 -12.13 -3.09
C ARG A 240 -4.61 -13.05 -3.69
N ARG A 241 -4.20 -14.21 -4.21
CA ARG A 241 -5.14 -15.23 -4.71
C ARG A 241 -6.00 -15.77 -3.57
N LEU A 242 -5.40 -16.03 -2.41
CA LEU A 242 -6.10 -16.51 -1.23
C LEU A 242 -7.07 -15.47 -0.67
N ALA A 243 -6.66 -14.20 -0.58
CA ALA A 243 -7.51 -13.11 -0.14
C ALA A 243 -8.75 -12.93 -1.05
N ARG A 244 -8.57 -13.05 -2.38
CA ARG A 244 -9.68 -13.02 -3.34
C ARG A 244 -10.62 -14.21 -3.19
N THR A 245 -10.10 -15.42 -3.07
CA THR A 245 -10.92 -16.63 -2.89
C THR A 245 -11.75 -16.59 -1.60
N LEU A 246 -11.19 -16.01 -0.53
CA LEU A 246 -11.87 -15.86 0.76
C LEU A 246 -12.77 -14.60 0.82
N GLY A 247 -12.78 -13.77 -0.23
CA GLY A 247 -13.56 -12.54 -0.29
C GLY A 247 -13.16 -11.51 0.77
N LEU A 248 -11.87 -11.47 1.18
CA LEU A 248 -11.37 -10.55 2.20
C LEU A 248 -11.24 -9.10 1.72
N GLU A 249 -11.32 -8.88 0.40
CA GLU A 249 -11.27 -7.54 -0.21
C GLU A 249 -12.39 -6.63 0.31
N ARG A 250 -13.53 -7.19 0.74
CA ARG A 250 -14.64 -6.44 1.36
C ARG A 250 -14.22 -5.74 2.67
N PHE A 251 -13.19 -6.23 3.35
CA PHE A 251 -12.59 -5.61 4.54
C PHE A 251 -11.40 -4.72 4.21
N ARG A 252 -11.17 -4.43 2.93
CA ARG A 252 -9.98 -3.76 2.40
C ARG A 252 -8.67 -4.52 2.61
N LEU A 253 -8.74 -5.80 2.98
CA LEU A 253 -7.59 -6.70 3.06
C LEU A 253 -7.36 -7.34 1.68
N LYS A 254 -6.41 -6.77 0.92
CA LYS A 254 -6.12 -7.23 -0.46
C LYS A 254 -5.12 -8.38 -0.51
N ALA A 255 -4.47 -8.68 0.60
CA ALA A 255 -3.42 -9.69 0.73
C ALA A 255 -3.64 -10.46 2.04
N LEU A 256 -3.40 -11.78 2.00
CA LEU A 256 -3.29 -12.64 3.19
C LEU A 256 -1.93 -13.35 3.10
N PRO A 257 -0.83 -12.62 3.36
CA PRO A 257 0.51 -13.11 3.08
C PRO A 257 0.83 -14.38 3.87
N LEU A 258 1.62 -15.26 3.26
CA LEU A 258 2.18 -16.40 3.96
C LEU A 258 3.58 -16.02 4.44
N VAL A 259 3.69 -15.75 5.73
CA VAL A 259 4.92 -15.30 6.35
C VAL A 259 5.59 -16.45 7.08
N ILE A 260 6.90 -16.58 6.96
CA ILE A 260 7.72 -17.50 7.74
C ILE A 260 8.64 -16.67 8.64
N ALA A 261 8.38 -16.70 9.94
CA ALA A 261 9.13 -15.95 10.95
C ALA A 261 9.04 -16.59 12.34
N PRO A 262 10.09 -16.44 13.17
CA PRO A 262 10.06 -16.90 14.55
C PRO A 262 9.11 -16.07 15.44
N PRO A 263 8.64 -16.63 16.56
CA PRO A 263 8.82 -18.02 17.00
C PRO A 263 7.85 -19.01 16.34
N TRP A 264 6.85 -18.51 15.60
CA TRP A 264 5.68 -19.30 15.18
C TRP A 264 5.90 -20.14 13.93
N GLY A 265 7.00 -19.93 13.20
CA GLY A 265 7.23 -20.58 11.92
C GLY A 265 6.35 -19.95 10.86
N ILE A 266 5.25 -20.61 10.45
CA ILE A 266 4.37 -20.14 9.37
C ILE A 266 3.18 -19.37 9.95
N SER A 267 3.04 -18.09 9.60
CA SER A 267 1.94 -17.22 10.03
C SER A 267 1.18 -16.65 8.82
N PRO A 268 -0.09 -17.07 8.60
CA PRO A 268 -0.97 -16.42 7.64
C PRO A 268 -1.32 -14.99 8.10
N GLY A 269 -1.21 -14.03 7.19
CA GLY A 269 -1.59 -12.64 7.46
C GLY A 269 -0.69 -11.88 8.43
N ASP A 270 0.45 -12.47 8.81
CA ASP A 270 1.34 -11.93 9.84
C ASP A 270 0.63 -11.68 11.20
N LEU A 271 -0.42 -12.47 11.47
CA LEU A 271 -1.38 -12.22 12.56
C LEU A 271 -0.81 -12.49 13.96
N LEU A 272 0.24 -13.30 14.06
CA LEU A 272 0.80 -13.72 15.34
C LEU A 272 1.89 -12.77 15.88
N LEU A 273 2.08 -11.60 15.24
CA LEU A 273 3.13 -10.63 15.56
C LEU A 273 4.50 -11.32 15.70
N HIS A 274 5.17 -11.52 14.57
CA HIS A 274 6.49 -12.15 14.58
C HIS A 274 7.56 -11.24 15.18
N VAL A 275 8.65 -11.85 15.66
CA VAL A 275 9.86 -11.11 16.04
C VAL A 275 10.71 -10.95 14.77
N PRO A 276 10.95 -9.71 14.30
CA PRO A 276 11.78 -9.49 13.12
C PRO A 276 13.19 -10.00 13.36
N LEU A 277 13.74 -10.76 12.43
CA LEU A 277 15.13 -11.23 12.51
C LEU A 277 16.10 -10.03 12.46
N PRO A 278 17.26 -10.13 13.13
CA PRO A 278 18.28 -9.10 13.05
C PRO A 278 18.91 -9.08 11.65
N ALA A 279 18.67 -8.01 10.89
CA ALA A 279 19.22 -7.82 9.55
C ALA A 279 19.73 -6.39 9.36
N LYS A 280 20.77 -6.19 8.54
CA LYS A 280 21.23 -4.84 8.19
C LYS A 280 20.24 -4.15 7.27
N ILE A 281 19.66 -3.05 7.74
CA ILE A 281 18.76 -2.20 6.99
C ILE A 281 19.52 -0.98 6.50
N THR A 282 19.56 -0.80 5.17
CA THR A 282 20.15 0.39 4.55
C THR A 282 19.04 1.18 3.87
N VAL A 283 18.95 2.45 4.19
CA VAL A 283 18.01 3.41 3.61
C VAL A 283 18.81 4.47 2.86
N GLN A 284 18.49 4.68 1.59
CA GLN A 284 19.08 5.70 0.75
C GLN A 284 18.06 6.79 0.47
N VAL A 285 18.38 8.02 0.86
CA VAL A 285 17.61 9.19 0.46
C VAL A 285 18.07 9.63 -0.93
N GLY A 286 17.13 9.66 -1.88
CA GLY A 286 17.39 10.07 -3.26
C GLY A 286 17.39 11.59 -3.45
N GLU A 287 17.64 12.05 -4.67
CA GLU A 287 17.48 13.47 -5.02
C GLU A 287 15.99 13.88 -4.96
N PRO A 288 15.68 15.08 -4.45
CA PRO A 288 14.31 15.58 -4.42
C PRO A 288 13.78 15.85 -5.83
N ILE A 289 12.51 15.50 -6.05
CA ILE A 289 11.81 15.66 -7.32
C ILE A 289 10.74 16.74 -7.14
N ASP A 290 11.07 17.96 -7.55
CA ASP A 290 10.09 19.03 -7.72
C ASP A 290 9.62 19.05 -9.18
N PHE A 291 8.44 18.47 -9.42
CA PHE A 291 7.89 18.37 -10.78
C PHE A 291 7.60 19.73 -11.42
N HIS A 292 7.13 20.71 -10.64
CA HIS A 292 6.80 22.03 -11.19
C HIS A 292 8.06 22.81 -11.53
N ALA A 293 9.11 22.69 -10.70
CA ALA A 293 10.39 23.30 -11.00
C ALA A 293 11.10 22.64 -12.19
N GLN A 294 10.98 21.32 -12.36
CA GLN A 294 11.66 20.58 -13.42
C GLN A 294 10.94 20.61 -14.78
N PHE A 295 9.60 20.59 -14.77
CA PHE A 295 8.80 20.40 -15.99
C PHE A 295 7.77 21.50 -16.23
N GLY A 296 7.73 22.53 -15.37
CA GLY A 296 6.74 23.61 -15.46
C GLY A 296 5.37 23.20 -14.91
N ALA A 297 4.34 23.97 -15.25
CA ALA A 297 3.00 23.74 -14.72
C ALA A 297 2.40 22.42 -15.25
N LEU A 298 2.10 21.49 -14.34
CA LEU A 298 1.47 20.19 -14.65
C LEU A 298 0.04 20.10 -14.09
N ASP A 299 -0.91 19.54 -14.86
CA ASP A 299 -2.29 19.31 -14.40
C ASP A 299 -2.40 18.01 -13.61
N ALA A 300 -2.68 18.12 -12.30
CA ALA A 300 -2.86 16.98 -11.41
C ALA A 300 -4.14 16.15 -11.67
N ARG A 301 -5.00 16.59 -12.60
CA ARG A 301 -6.21 15.87 -13.04
C ARG A 301 -5.98 15.04 -14.29
N ASP A 302 -4.91 15.31 -15.04
CA ASP A 302 -4.57 14.59 -16.27
C ASP A 302 -3.98 13.21 -15.93
N PRO A 303 -4.65 12.10 -16.30
CA PRO A 303 -4.14 10.75 -16.04
C PRO A 303 -2.78 10.47 -16.69
N GLU A 304 -2.50 11.01 -17.87
CA GLU A 304 -1.24 10.77 -18.58
C GLU A 304 -0.07 11.43 -17.84
N VAL A 305 -0.27 12.67 -17.38
CA VAL A 305 0.69 13.38 -16.51
C VAL A 305 0.95 12.60 -15.22
N LEU A 306 -0.12 12.12 -14.56
CA LEU A 306 0.01 11.35 -13.32
C LEU A 306 0.81 10.05 -13.54
N TRP A 307 0.56 9.32 -14.63
CA TRP A 307 1.29 8.10 -14.95
C TRP A 307 2.74 8.36 -15.36
N ALA A 308 3.01 9.41 -16.13
CA ALA A 308 4.37 9.80 -16.50
C ALA A 308 5.20 10.12 -15.25
N CYS A 309 4.65 10.92 -14.33
CA CYS A 309 5.28 11.26 -13.06
C CYS A 309 5.44 10.04 -12.13
N TYR A 310 4.43 9.16 -12.09
CA TYR A 310 4.50 7.89 -11.34
C TYR A 310 5.67 7.03 -11.82
N HIS A 311 5.78 6.77 -13.13
CA HIS A 311 6.86 5.95 -13.68
C HIS A 311 8.22 6.62 -13.55
N TYR A 312 8.27 7.96 -13.57
CA TYR A 312 9.49 8.69 -13.29
C TYR A 312 10.00 8.40 -11.87
N VAL A 313 9.14 8.52 -10.85
CA VAL A 313 9.48 8.22 -9.45
C VAL A 313 9.82 6.75 -9.27
N GLU A 314 9.01 5.84 -9.81
CA GLU A 314 9.21 4.39 -9.72
C GLU A 314 10.58 3.97 -10.29
N ARG A 315 10.95 4.48 -11.47
CA ARG A 315 12.25 4.19 -12.08
C ARG A 315 13.42 4.73 -11.24
N ARG A 316 13.32 5.95 -10.72
CA ARG A 316 14.37 6.53 -9.88
C ARG A 316 14.56 5.74 -8.59
N MET A 317 13.46 5.35 -7.94
CA MET A 317 13.51 4.49 -6.77
C MET A 317 14.11 3.11 -7.12
N GLN A 318 13.76 2.53 -8.27
CA GLN A 318 14.28 1.24 -8.68
C GLN A 318 15.78 1.30 -8.94
N THR A 319 16.28 2.34 -9.61
CA THR A 319 17.73 2.53 -9.79
C THR A 319 18.47 2.59 -8.46
N ILE A 320 17.94 3.31 -7.46
CA ILE A 320 18.53 3.34 -6.12
C ILE A 320 18.52 1.94 -5.50
N LEU A 321 17.40 1.21 -5.59
CA LEU A 321 17.29 -0.14 -5.04
C LEU A 321 18.26 -1.11 -5.70
N ASP A 322 18.45 -1.01 -7.01
CA ASP A 322 19.39 -1.85 -7.78
C ASP A 322 20.83 -1.59 -7.34
N THR A 323 21.21 -0.33 -7.12
CA THR A 323 22.53 0.03 -6.57
C THR A 323 22.72 -0.57 -5.17
N LEU A 324 21.75 -0.37 -4.27
CA LEU A 324 21.80 -0.93 -2.92
C LEU A 324 21.87 -2.47 -2.94
N ALA A 325 21.14 -3.11 -3.85
CA ALA A 325 21.16 -4.56 -4.00
C ALA A 325 22.52 -5.08 -4.53
N ALA A 326 23.17 -4.33 -5.43
CA ALA A 326 24.49 -4.67 -5.96
C ALA A 326 25.61 -4.53 -4.92
N GLU A 327 25.47 -3.60 -3.97
CA GLU A 327 26.39 -3.45 -2.85
C GLU A 327 26.28 -4.58 -1.81
N ARG A 328 25.12 -5.25 -1.75
CA ARG A 328 24.88 -6.29 -0.74
C ARG A 328 25.71 -7.55 -1.03
N ARG A 329 26.48 -7.97 -0.04
CA ARG A 329 27.34 -9.17 -0.14
C ARG A 329 26.62 -10.43 0.30
N LEU A 330 25.93 -10.37 1.44
CA LEU A 330 25.22 -11.50 2.03
C LEU A 330 23.86 -11.03 2.57
N PRO A 331 22.77 -11.78 2.31
CA PRO A 331 21.52 -11.59 3.04
C PRO A 331 21.77 -11.63 4.56
N LEU A 332 21.07 -10.80 5.31
CA LEU A 332 21.12 -10.54 6.77
C LEU A 332 22.30 -9.66 7.23
N LEU A 333 23.48 -9.84 6.65
CA LEU A 333 24.68 -9.08 7.05
C LEU A 333 24.73 -7.69 6.39
N GLY A 334 24.18 -7.59 5.18
CA GLY A 334 24.31 -6.44 4.30
C GLY A 334 25.61 -6.52 3.51
#